data_AF-M7CW61-F1
#
_entry.id   AF-M7CW61-F1
#
_cell.length_a   1.000
_cell.length_b   1.000
_cell.length_c   1.000
_cell.angle_alpha   90.00
_cell.angle_beta   90.00
_cell.angle_gamma   90.00
#
_symmetry.space_group_name_H-M   'P 1'
#
loop_
_entity.id
_entity.type
_entity.pdbx_description
1 polymer ?
#
loop_
_entity_poly.entity_id
_entity_poly.type
_entity_poly.pdbx_seq_one_letter_code
_entity_poly.pdbx_strand_id
1 'polypeptide(L)'
;MIWAVAEDLGVNYGDWVTLYQSNFFAEEFPEENKRFQNVLFVDSVENSRGESLRRMREEMLAHDKFQTGIFIGGMEGIVDEFHLFQSLQPQANAIPIFSTGGAVLDLANVPEHASDRDLWEEMDYVKLFHKLLEIPVSENREPPSKSEVSPGPQTRSQD
;
A
#
# COMPACT_ATOMS: atom_id res chain seq x y z
N MET A 1 5.37 4.84 -13.51
CA MET A 1 6.50 5.64 -12.95
C MET A 1 7.33 4.85 -11.95
N ILE A 2 6.77 4.24 -10.90
CA ILE A 2 7.54 3.45 -9.92
C ILE A 2 8.25 2.23 -10.55
N TRP A 3 7.55 1.51 -11.44
CA TRP A 3 8.13 0.36 -12.15
C TRP A 3 9.38 0.72 -12.97
N ALA A 4 9.36 1.85 -13.70
CA ALA A 4 10.50 2.28 -14.52
C ALA A 4 11.75 2.55 -13.66
N VAL A 5 11.56 3.14 -12.48
CA VAL A 5 12.67 3.36 -11.53
C VAL A 5 13.20 2.02 -10.99
N ALA A 6 12.32 1.07 -10.70
CA ALA A 6 12.75 -0.25 -10.21
C ALA A 6 13.48 -1.06 -11.30
N GLU A 7 13.04 -0.96 -12.56
CA GLU A 7 13.72 -1.54 -13.72
C GLU A 7 15.14 -0.96 -13.90
N ASP A 8 15.27 0.37 -13.84
CA ASP A 8 16.56 1.07 -13.92
C ASP A 8 17.52 0.63 -12.80
N LEU A 9 17.00 0.30 -11.61
CA LEU A 9 17.77 -0.18 -10.47
C LEU A 9 18.06 -1.69 -10.52
N GLY A 10 17.58 -2.41 -11.54
CA GLY A 10 17.73 -3.86 -11.67
C GLY A 10 16.97 -4.66 -10.60
N VAL A 11 15.97 -4.04 -9.96
CA VAL A 11 15.14 -4.67 -8.93
C VAL A 11 13.93 -5.30 -9.59
N ASN A 12 13.74 -6.61 -9.42
CA ASN A 12 12.51 -7.27 -9.87
C ASN A 12 11.32 -6.89 -8.98
N TYR A 13 10.77 -5.71 -9.20
CA TYR A 13 9.73 -5.09 -8.38
C TYR A 13 8.48 -5.95 -8.20
N GLY A 14 8.16 -6.78 -9.20
CA GLY A 14 6.98 -7.64 -9.19
C GLY A 14 7.01 -8.75 -8.14
N ASP A 15 8.20 -9.12 -7.64
CA ASP A 15 8.35 -10.13 -6.58
C ASP A 15 8.18 -9.53 -5.16
N TRP A 16 8.22 -8.20 -5.03
CA TRP A 16 8.21 -7.50 -3.74
C TRP A 16 6.88 -6.82 -3.42
N VAL A 17 5.99 -6.70 -4.39
CA VAL A 17 4.74 -5.94 -4.27
C VAL A 17 3.56 -6.81 -4.63
N THR A 18 2.56 -6.78 -3.74
CA THR A 18 1.25 -7.35 -3.99
C THR A 18 0.29 -6.22 -4.38
N LEU A 19 -0.33 -6.33 -5.56
CA LEU A 19 -1.36 -5.40 -6.00
C LEU A 19 -2.74 -5.93 -5.62
N TYR A 20 -3.62 -5.05 -5.14
CA TYR A 20 -5.03 -5.34 -4.94
C TYR A 20 -5.85 -4.54 -5.92
N GLN A 21 -6.77 -5.21 -6.61
CA GLN A 21 -7.64 -4.57 -7.60
C GLN A 21 -9.09 -5.02 -7.41
N SER A 22 -10.01 -4.07 -7.31
CA SER A 22 -11.43 -4.41 -7.30
C SER A 22 -11.92 -4.68 -8.71
N ASN A 23 -12.62 -5.79 -8.91
CA ASN A 23 -13.29 -6.17 -10.16
C ASN A 23 -14.31 -5.12 -10.64
N PHE A 24 -14.71 -4.18 -9.77
CA PHE A 24 -15.52 -3.02 -10.16
C PHE A 24 -14.83 -2.14 -11.22
N PHE A 25 -13.50 -2.05 -11.20
CA PHE A 25 -12.72 -1.19 -12.10
C PHE A 25 -12.03 -1.98 -13.21
N ALA A 26 -12.50 -3.19 -13.53
CA ALA A 26 -11.80 -4.10 -14.45
C ALA A 26 -11.55 -3.50 -15.85
N GLU A 27 -12.44 -2.63 -16.32
CA GLU A 27 -12.30 -1.93 -17.61
C GLU A 27 -11.27 -0.79 -17.58
N GLU A 28 -10.85 -0.35 -16.39
CA GLU A 28 -9.93 0.77 -16.17
C GLU A 28 -8.52 0.29 -15.77
N PHE A 29 -8.28 -1.02 -15.69
CA PHE A 29 -6.98 -1.55 -15.29
C PHE A 29 -5.89 -1.20 -16.31
N PRO A 30 -4.80 -0.53 -15.89
CA PRO A 30 -3.66 -0.27 -16.76
C PRO A 30 -3.04 -1.57 -17.28
N GLU A 31 -2.62 -1.57 -18.54
CA GLU A 31 -1.95 -2.72 -19.18
C GLU A 31 -0.67 -3.13 -18.45
N GLU A 32 -0.01 -2.17 -17.78
CA GLU A 32 1.17 -2.39 -16.95
C GLU A 32 0.92 -3.34 -15.78
N ASN A 33 -0.33 -3.50 -15.32
CA ASN A 33 -0.67 -4.44 -14.24
C ASN A 33 -0.34 -5.88 -14.59
N LYS A 34 -0.35 -6.24 -15.90
CA LYS A 34 0.04 -7.57 -16.38
C LYS A 34 1.51 -7.90 -16.10
N ARG A 35 2.34 -6.90 -15.78
CA ARG A 35 3.75 -7.08 -15.43
C ARG A 35 3.96 -7.44 -13.96
N PHE A 36 2.94 -7.31 -13.14
CA PHE A 36 2.96 -7.71 -11.74
C PHE A 36 2.55 -9.18 -11.64
N GLN A 37 3.39 -9.99 -11.01
CA GLN A 37 3.10 -11.42 -10.84
C GLN A 37 2.11 -11.69 -9.71
N ASN A 38 1.91 -10.72 -8.81
CA ASN A 38 1.15 -10.87 -7.57
C ASN A 38 -0.03 -9.88 -7.53
N VAL A 39 -1.04 -10.08 -8.38
CA VAL A 39 -2.28 -9.29 -8.38
C VAL A 39 -3.41 -10.09 -7.75
N LEU A 40 -4.02 -9.53 -6.69
CA LEU A 40 -5.18 -10.05 -6.00
C LEU A 40 -6.42 -9.28 -6.45
N PHE A 41 -7.33 -9.99 -7.11
CA PHE A 41 -8.62 -9.44 -7.52
C PHE A 41 -9.64 -9.61 -6.39
N VAL A 42 -10.28 -8.51 -6.02
CA VAL A 42 -11.34 -8.46 -5.00
C VAL A 42 -12.68 -8.26 -5.68
N ASP A 43 -13.66 -9.07 -5.33
CA ASP A 43 -15.00 -8.98 -5.91
C ASP A 43 -15.64 -7.63 -5.65
N SER A 44 -16.45 -7.17 -6.62
CA SER A 44 -17.21 -5.93 -6.48
C SER A 44 -18.44 -6.15 -5.59
N VAL A 45 -18.87 -5.08 -4.91
CA VAL A 45 -20.04 -5.10 -4.02
C VAL A 45 -21.17 -4.32 -4.68
N GLU A 46 -22.26 -5.01 -5.03
CA GLU A 46 -23.57 -4.43 -5.42
C GLU A 46 -23.53 -3.28 -6.45
N ASN A 47 -22.57 -3.26 -7.38
CA ASN A 47 -22.31 -2.14 -8.31
C ASN A 47 -22.08 -0.79 -7.61
N SER A 48 -21.68 -0.79 -6.33
CA SER A 48 -21.28 0.40 -5.59
C SER A 48 -19.79 0.60 -5.69
N ARG A 49 -19.38 1.70 -6.33
CA ARG A 49 -17.98 2.13 -6.41
C ARG A 49 -17.35 2.25 -5.02
N GLY A 50 -18.06 2.89 -4.09
CA GLY A 50 -17.56 3.16 -2.73
C GLY A 50 -17.37 1.88 -1.93
N GLU A 51 -18.36 0.99 -1.93
CA GLU A 51 -18.28 -0.27 -1.20
C GLU A 51 -17.26 -1.22 -1.81
N SER A 52 -17.15 -1.29 -3.14
CA SER A 52 -16.14 -2.10 -3.81
C SER A 52 -14.71 -1.63 -3.50
N LEU A 53 -14.48 -0.31 -3.45
CA LEU A 53 -13.20 0.27 -3.07
C LEU A 53 -12.89 -0.01 -1.59
N ARG A 54 -13.87 0.19 -0.69
CA ARG A 54 -13.73 -0.09 0.74
C ARG A 54 -13.39 -1.57 0.97
N ARG A 55 -14.12 -2.48 0.34
CA ARG A 55 -13.94 -3.93 0.44
C ARG A 55 -12.55 -4.37 -0.02
N MET A 56 -12.01 -3.73 -1.06
CA MET A 56 -10.64 -3.96 -1.53
C MET A 56 -9.60 -3.47 -0.54
N ARG A 57 -9.78 -2.27 0.05
CA ARG A 57 -8.90 -1.74 1.09
C ARG A 57 -8.90 -2.61 2.34
N GLU A 58 -10.07 -3.09 2.76
CA GLU A 58 -10.21 -3.99 3.91
C GLU A 58 -9.41 -5.28 3.71
N GLU A 59 -9.49 -5.92 2.53
CA GLU A 59 -8.65 -7.09 2.22
C GLU A 59 -7.16 -6.75 2.23
N MET A 60 -6.78 -5.67 1.57
CA MET A 60 -5.37 -5.27 1.47
C MET A 60 -4.75 -5.05 2.85
N LEU A 61 -5.45 -4.33 3.72
CA LEU A 61 -4.94 -3.95 5.03
C LEU A 61 -5.12 -5.05 6.09
N ALA A 62 -5.91 -6.10 5.80
CA ALA A 62 -6.12 -7.24 6.69
C ALA A 62 -5.40 -8.53 6.26
N HIS A 63 -4.88 -8.61 5.02
CA HIS A 63 -4.24 -9.82 4.50
C HIS A 63 -3.11 -10.30 5.41
N ASP A 64 -2.23 -9.38 5.81
CA ASP A 64 -1.06 -9.66 6.62
C ASP A 64 -1.11 -8.95 7.97
N LYS A 65 -0.22 -9.38 8.87
CA LYS A 65 0.07 -8.65 10.11
C LYS A 65 1.18 -7.65 9.84
N PHE A 66 0.87 -6.37 10.01
CA PHE A 66 1.84 -5.32 9.81
C PHE A 66 2.45 -4.89 11.15
N GLN A 67 3.74 -4.59 11.13
CA GLN A 67 4.39 -3.89 12.24
C GLN A 67 4.19 -2.38 12.14
N THR A 68 4.26 -1.85 10.91
CA THR A 68 4.18 -0.41 10.63
C THR A 68 3.53 -0.16 9.27
N GLY A 69 2.64 0.82 9.19
CA GLY A 69 2.12 1.41 7.96
C GLY A 69 2.67 2.82 7.80
N ILE A 70 3.25 3.13 6.63
CA ILE A 70 3.79 4.46 6.31
C ILE A 70 2.86 5.15 5.31
N PHE A 71 2.42 6.37 5.63
CA PHE A 71 1.46 7.13 4.84
C PHE A 71 2.15 8.36 4.25
N ILE A 72 2.18 8.46 2.92
CA ILE A 72 2.97 9.44 2.16
C ILE A 72 2.06 10.16 1.17
N GLY A 73 2.01 11.49 1.24
CA GLY A 73 1.38 12.34 0.25
C GLY A 73 -0.12 12.10 0.09
N GLY A 74 -0.50 11.73 -1.14
CA GLY A 74 -1.86 11.27 -1.46
C GLY A 74 -2.89 12.36 -1.69
N MET A 75 -4.05 11.90 -2.12
CA MET A 75 -5.32 12.63 -2.14
C MET A 75 -6.20 12.11 -0.98
N GLU A 76 -7.47 12.49 -0.94
CA GLU A 76 -8.43 12.15 0.13
C GLU A 76 -8.41 10.68 0.61
N GLY A 77 -8.19 9.73 -0.31
CA GLY A 77 -8.20 8.30 0.01
C GLY A 77 -7.18 7.84 1.06
N ILE A 78 -6.09 8.59 1.27
CA ILE A 78 -5.07 8.24 2.28
C ILE A 78 -5.62 8.38 3.71
N VAL A 79 -6.53 9.33 3.94
CA VAL A 79 -7.13 9.57 5.26
C VAL A 79 -8.03 8.40 5.64
N ASP A 80 -8.84 7.92 4.70
CA ASP A 80 -9.66 6.71 4.88
C ASP A 80 -8.79 5.50 5.19
N GLU A 81 -7.71 5.31 4.42
CA GLU A 81 -6.80 4.17 4.57
C GLU A 81 -6.05 4.22 5.90
N PHE A 82 -5.66 5.40 6.37
CA PHE A 82 -5.03 5.59 7.68
C PHE A 82 -5.95 5.13 8.81
N HIS A 83 -7.18 5.63 8.85
CA HIS A 83 -8.13 5.25 9.89
C HIS A 83 -8.54 3.78 9.80
N LEU A 84 -8.72 3.27 8.58
CA LEU A 84 -9.02 1.86 8.37
C LEU A 84 -7.87 0.97 8.84
N PHE A 85 -6.62 1.32 8.52
CA PHE A 85 -5.43 0.61 8.98
C PHE A 85 -5.33 0.59 10.50
N GLN A 86 -5.51 1.73 11.18
CA GLN A 86 -5.52 1.77 12.65
C GLN A 86 -6.59 0.86 13.26
N SER A 87 -7.75 0.75 12.62
CA SER A 87 -8.83 -0.12 13.09
C SER A 87 -8.55 -1.62 12.88
N LEU A 88 -7.93 -1.98 11.74
CA LEU A 88 -7.65 -3.38 11.37
C LEU A 88 -6.36 -3.89 12.01
N GLN A 89 -5.39 -3.00 12.23
CA GLN A 89 -4.05 -3.29 12.73
C GLN A 89 -3.75 -2.46 13.99
N PRO A 90 -4.52 -2.63 15.08
CA PRO A 90 -4.40 -1.78 16.28
C PRO A 90 -3.09 -1.94 17.05
N GLN A 91 -2.23 -2.89 16.65
CA GLN A 91 -0.89 -3.10 17.23
C GLN A 91 0.22 -2.59 16.32
N ALA A 92 -0.11 -2.15 15.11
CA ALA A 92 0.84 -1.61 14.16
C ALA A 92 1.00 -0.09 14.35
N ASN A 93 2.20 0.41 14.12
CA ASN A 93 2.44 1.85 14.08
C ASN A 93 1.89 2.43 12.78
N ALA A 94 1.04 3.44 12.84
CA ALA A 94 0.53 4.13 11.66
C ALA A 94 1.21 5.50 11.55
N ILE A 95 2.19 5.66 10.65
CA ILE A 95 3.07 6.83 10.63
C ILE A 95 2.80 7.71 9.41
N PRO A 96 2.21 8.91 9.57
CA PRO A 96 2.07 9.89 8.50
C PRO A 96 3.35 10.71 8.31
N ILE A 97 3.83 10.81 7.07
CA ILE A 97 5.02 11.60 6.70
C ILE A 97 4.57 12.96 6.18
N PHE A 98 4.37 13.92 7.08
CA PHE A 98 3.84 15.26 6.75
C PHE A 98 4.71 16.07 5.79
N SER A 99 6.04 15.87 5.79
CA SER A 99 6.97 16.56 4.88
C SER A 99 6.67 16.30 3.39
N THR A 100 5.89 15.27 3.09
CA THR A 100 5.49 14.88 1.73
C THR A 100 4.29 15.69 1.19
N GLY A 101 3.61 16.47 2.04
CA GLY A 101 2.48 17.33 1.66
C GLY A 101 1.22 16.57 1.22
N GLY A 102 0.29 17.25 0.54
CA GLY A 102 -0.97 16.63 0.09
C GLY A 102 -1.95 16.32 1.23
N ALA A 103 -2.79 15.29 1.05
CA ALA A 103 -3.85 14.95 2.00
C ALA A 103 -3.34 14.35 3.31
N VAL A 104 -2.09 13.86 3.38
CA VAL A 104 -1.50 13.39 4.64
C VAL A 104 -1.44 14.51 5.69
N LEU A 105 -1.40 15.79 5.27
CA LEU A 105 -1.42 16.94 6.18
C LEU A 105 -2.74 17.04 6.95
N ASP A 106 -3.84 16.49 6.42
CA ASP A 106 -5.13 16.47 7.11
C ASP A 106 -5.10 15.57 8.36
N LEU A 107 -4.13 14.64 8.44
CA LEU A 107 -3.87 13.79 9.60
C LEU A 107 -3.07 14.51 10.70
N ALA A 108 -2.65 15.77 10.51
CA ALA A 108 -1.88 16.54 11.49
C ALA A 108 -2.60 16.72 12.85
N ASN A 109 -3.94 16.60 12.86
CA ASN A 109 -4.73 16.68 14.07
C ASN A 109 -4.66 15.42 14.95
N VAL A 110 -4.00 14.35 14.47
CA VAL A 110 -3.75 13.13 15.26
C VAL A 110 -2.66 13.45 16.31
N PRO A 111 -2.99 13.49 17.62
CA PRO A 111 -2.08 14.02 18.64
C PRO A 111 -0.74 13.29 18.75
N GLU A 112 -0.72 12.00 18.42
CA GLU A 112 0.44 11.12 18.54
C GLU A 112 1.61 11.55 17.64
N HIS A 113 1.33 12.20 16.50
CA HIS A 113 2.34 12.55 15.49
C HIS A 113 2.53 14.07 15.31
N ALA A 114 1.61 14.87 15.83
CA ALA A 114 1.58 16.31 15.61
C ALA A 114 2.87 17.04 16.05
N SER A 115 3.60 16.50 17.03
CA SER A 115 4.80 17.13 17.59
C SER A 115 6.13 16.55 17.08
N ASP A 116 6.09 15.50 16.25
CA ASP A 116 7.31 14.87 15.76
C ASP A 116 7.89 15.65 14.57
N ARG A 117 8.93 16.46 14.84
CA ARG A 117 9.55 17.30 13.81
C ARG A 117 10.12 16.52 12.64
N ASP A 118 10.55 15.28 12.85
CA ASP A 118 11.11 14.48 11.76
C ASP A 118 10.02 14.14 10.74
N LEU A 119 8.77 13.93 11.18
CA LEU A 119 7.64 13.70 10.27
C LEU A 119 7.28 14.95 9.45
N TRP A 120 7.56 16.15 9.98
CA TRP A 120 7.22 17.43 9.35
C TRP A 120 8.31 18.02 8.46
N GLU A 121 9.57 17.87 8.86
CA GLU A 121 10.68 18.65 8.31
C GLU A 121 11.73 17.76 7.60
N GLU A 122 11.83 16.47 7.91
CA GLU A 122 12.87 15.61 7.33
C GLU A 122 12.56 15.27 5.87
N MET A 123 13.58 15.46 5.02
CA MET A 123 13.53 15.19 3.58
C MET A 123 14.49 14.07 3.17
N ASP A 124 15.41 13.66 4.06
CA ASP A 124 16.19 12.45 3.91
C ASP A 124 15.36 11.23 4.36
N TYR A 125 14.54 10.73 3.44
CA TYR A 125 13.63 9.61 3.71
C TYR A 125 14.37 8.29 4.02
N VAL A 126 15.60 8.12 3.53
CA VAL A 126 16.40 6.92 3.84
C VAL A 126 16.77 6.94 5.32
N LYS A 127 17.31 8.05 5.79
CA LYS A 127 17.60 8.26 7.22
C LYS A 127 16.34 8.17 8.07
N LEU A 128 15.25 8.82 7.64
CA LEU A 128 13.97 8.83 8.35
C LEU A 128 13.43 7.41 8.53
N PHE A 129 13.35 6.62 7.46
CA PHE A 129 12.84 5.25 7.54
C PHE A 129 13.77 4.31 8.30
N HIS A 130 15.09 4.50 8.22
CA HIS A 130 16.02 3.75 9.06
C HIS A 130 15.77 4.01 10.55
N LYS A 131 15.48 5.27 10.93
CA LYS A 131 15.14 5.65 12.31
C LYS A 131 13.78 5.09 12.73
N LEU A 132 12.75 5.23 11.88
CA LEU A 132 11.36 4.89 12.22
C LEU A 132 11.09 3.38 12.22
N LEU A 133 11.72 2.64 11.31
CA LEU A 133 11.43 1.22 11.10
C LEU A 133 12.44 0.31 11.81
N GLU A 134 13.53 0.88 12.36
CA GLU A 134 14.61 0.15 13.02
C GLU A 134 15.20 -1.01 12.19
N ILE A 135 15.07 -0.97 10.86
CA ILE A 135 15.45 -2.11 10.04
C ILE A 135 16.96 -2.09 9.79
N PRO A 136 17.70 -3.17 10.13
CA PRO A 136 19.13 -3.23 9.89
C PRO A 136 19.47 -3.11 8.40
N VAL A 137 20.31 -2.14 8.04
CA VAL A 137 20.81 -1.99 6.65
C VAL A 137 21.66 -3.16 6.18
N SER A 138 22.17 -3.98 7.10
CA SER A 138 23.00 -5.15 6.81
C SER A 138 22.21 -6.44 6.61
N GLU A 139 20.90 -6.42 6.83
CA GLU A 139 20.07 -7.61 6.69
C GLU A 139 19.80 -7.93 5.23
N ASN A 140 20.13 -9.15 4.81
CA ASN A 140 19.77 -9.62 3.47
C ASN A 140 18.29 -9.98 3.48
N ARG A 141 17.50 -9.32 2.63
CA ARG A 141 16.06 -9.56 2.53
C ARG A 141 15.77 -10.44 1.33
N GLU A 142 14.89 -11.39 1.52
CA GLU A 142 14.31 -12.18 0.44
C GLU A 142 12.89 -11.66 0.16
N PRO A 143 12.43 -11.71 -1.10
CA PRO A 143 11.04 -11.42 -1.40
C PRO A 143 10.13 -12.36 -0.60
N PRO A 144 8.92 -11.91 -0.22
CA PRO A 144 7.99 -12.76 0.50
C PRO A 144 7.77 -14.07 -0.27
N SER A 145 7.72 -15.20 0.46
CA SER A 145 7.48 -16.48 -0.20
C SER A 145 6.16 -16.39 -0.95
N LYS A 146 6.11 -16.95 -2.17
CA LYS A 146 4.88 -17.06 -2.95
C LYS A 146 3.96 -18.02 -2.20
N SER A 147 3.24 -17.55 -1.18
CA SER A 147 2.06 -18.25 -0.69
C SER A 147 1.17 -18.49 -1.91
N GLU A 148 0.60 -19.69 -2.01
CA GLU A 148 -0.21 -20.15 -3.14
C GLU A 148 -1.47 -19.27 -3.27
N VAL A 149 -1.30 -18.10 -3.88
CA VAL A 149 -2.40 -17.26 -4.33
C VAL A 149 -3.05 -18.04 -5.45
N SER A 150 -4.15 -18.72 -5.11
CA SER A 150 -5.01 -19.35 -6.11
C SER A 150 -5.38 -18.28 -7.13
N PRO A 151 -5.14 -18.53 -8.44
CA PRO A 151 -5.54 -17.58 -9.46
C PRO A 151 -7.06 -17.38 -9.34
N GLY A 152 -7.47 -16.14 -9.08
CA GLY A 152 -8.86 -15.71 -9.20
C GLY A 152 -9.41 -16.10 -10.57
N PRO A 153 -10.75 -16.22 -10.69
CA PRO A 153 -11.38 -16.96 -11.77
C PRO A 153 -10.89 -16.47 -13.12
N GLN A 154 -10.21 -17.37 -13.86
CA GLN A 154 -9.94 -17.17 -15.27
C GLN A 154 -11.30 -16.94 -15.94
N THR A 155 -11.52 -15.73 -16.44
CA THR A 155 -12.62 -15.44 -17.35
C THR A 155 -12.57 -16.48 -18.45
N ARG A 156 -13.52 -17.42 -18.44
CA ARG A 156 -13.77 -18.31 -19.57
C ARG A 156 -14.08 -17.42 -20.76
N SER A 157 -13.14 -17.29 -21.68
CA SER A 157 -13.44 -16.96 -23.06
C SER A 157 -14.40 -18.02 -23.56
N GLN A 158 -15.66 -17.64 -23.72
CA GLN A 158 -16.62 -18.39 -24.51
C GLN A 158 -16.29 -18.08 -25.97
N ASP A 159 -15.67 -19.04 -26.65
CA ASP A 159 -15.82 -19.24 -28.09
C ASP A 159 -16.98 -20.22 -28.34
#